data_AF-A0A821HSG1-F1
#
_entry.id   AF-A0A821HSG1-F1
#
_cell.length_a   1.000
_cell.length_b   1.000
_cell.length_c   1.000
_cell.angle_alpha   90.00
_cell.angle_beta   90.00
_cell.angle_gamma   90.00
#
_symmetry.space_group_name_H-M   'P 1'
#
loop_
_entity.id
_entity.type
_entity.pdbx_description
1 polymer ?
#
loop_
_entity_poly.entity_id
_entity_poly.type
_entity_poly.pdbx_seq_one_letter_code
_entity_poly.pdbx_strand_id
1 'polypeptide(L)' 'PIVIDNGSGVIKAGFAGDPTPKINFPNYVGRPKHVRVMAGGLEGDTFIGPKAEEYRGLLHIAHPMEHGIVEDWNDMEKIW' A
#
# COMPACT_ATOMS: atom_id res chain seq x y z
N PRO A 1 5.98 -19.03 -10.88
CA PRO A 1 6.17 -17.58 -11.14
C PRO A 1 5.22 -16.75 -10.28
N ILE A 2 5.63 -15.55 -9.86
CA ILE A 2 4.74 -14.58 -9.21
C ILE A 2 4.09 -13.73 -10.31
N VAL A 3 2.79 -13.46 -10.17
CA VAL A 3 2.05 -12.53 -11.02
C VAL A 3 1.69 -11.31 -10.17
N ILE A 4 2.08 -10.12 -10.62
CA ILE A 4 1.74 -8.84 -9.98
C ILE A 4 1.01 -7.98 -11.02
N ASP A 5 -0.27 -7.75 -10.78
CA ASP A 5 -1.13 -6.85 -11.56
C ASP A 5 -1.16 -5.48 -10.86
N ASN A 6 -0.41 -4.52 -11.42
CA ASN A 6 -0.26 -3.17 -10.89
C ASN A 6 -1.38 -2.25 -11.39
N GLY A 7 -2.46 -2.13 -10.61
CA GLY A 7 -3.52 -1.15 -10.85
C GLY A 7 -3.33 0.13 -10.03
N SER A 8 -3.77 1.28 -10.56
CA SER A 8 -3.68 2.57 -9.85
C SER A 8 -4.50 2.62 -8.56
N GLY A 9 -5.63 1.90 -8.50
CA GLY A 9 -6.44 1.81 -7.29
C GLY A 9 -6.11 0.60 -6.41
N VAL A 10 -5.82 -0.54 -7.03
CA VAL A 10 -5.66 -1.84 -6.35
C VAL A 10 -4.54 -2.61 -7.02
N ILE A 11 -3.64 -3.16 -6.22
CA ILE A 11 -2.65 -4.15 -6.66
C ILE A 11 -3.19 -5.55 -6.34
N LYS A 12 -2.98 -6.49 -7.26
CA LYS A 12 -3.32 -7.90 -7.07
C LYS A 12 -2.08 -8.74 -7.29
N ALA A 13 -1.84 -9.71 -6.42
CA ALA A 13 -0.70 -10.61 -6.57
C ALA A 13 -1.06 -12.05 -6.20
N GLY A 14 -0.36 -12.99 -6.82
CA GLY A 14 -0.53 -14.43 -6.61
C GLY A 14 0.49 -15.25 -7.38
N PHE A 15 0.30 -16.57 -7.41
CA PHE A 15 1.15 -17.46 -8.17
C PHE A 15 0.51 -17.82 -9.52
N ALA A 16 1.33 -17.95 -10.55
CA ALA A 16 0.85 -18.37 -11.87
C ALA A 16 0.20 -19.76 -11.80
N GLY A 17 -0.98 -19.90 -12.43
CA GLY A 17 -1.76 -21.14 -12.45
C GLY A 17 -2.87 -21.20 -11.38
N ASP A 18 -2.86 -20.31 -10.39
CA ASP A 18 -3.98 -20.17 -9.46
C ASP A 18 -5.22 -19.56 -10.15
N PRO A 19 -6.45 -19.96 -9.76
CA PRO A 19 -7.68 -19.43 -10.36
C PRO A 19 -7.98 -17.99 -9.93
N THR A 20 -7.40 -17.51 -8.83
CA THR A 20 -7.64 -16.18 -8.25
C THR A 20 -6.35 -15.64 -7.61
N PRO A 21 -6.20 -14.30 -7.51
CA PRO A 21 -5.07 -13.71 -6.78
C PRO A 21 -5.10 -14.12 -5.30
N LYS A 22 -3.92 -14.31 -4.71
CA LYS A 22 -3.79 -14.63 -3.27
C LYS A 22 -3.97 -13.40 -2.40
N ILE A 23 -3.56 -12.24 -2.90
CA ILE A 23 -3.72 -10.96 -2.22
C ILE A 23 -4.24 -9.92 -3.19
N ASN A 24 -5.09 -9.03 -2.67
CA ASN A 24 -5.46 -7.79 -3.31
C ASN A 24 -5.54 -6.73 -2.23
N PHE A 25 -4.97 -5.56 -2.49
CA PHE A 25 -4.98 -4.45 -1.54
C PHE A 25 -4.87 -3.11 -2.27
N PRO A 26 -5.28 -2.00 -1.64
CA PRO A 26 -5.17 -0.69 -2.26
C PRO A 26 -3.73 -0.29 -2.61
N ASN A 27 -3.55 0.31 -3.78
CA ASN A 27 -2.24 0.83 -4.23
C ASN A 27 -2.00 2.23 -3.66
N TYR A 28 -1.63 2.30 -2.38
CA TYR A 28 -1.18 3.53 -1.75
C TYR A 28 -0.24 3.27 -0.57
N VAL A 29 0.54 4.30 -0.22
CA VAL A 29 1.40 4.33 0.95
C VAL A 29 0.83 5.31 1.97
N GLY A 30 0.63 4.85 3.20
CA GLY A 30 0.21 5.67 4.32
C GLY A 30 1.38 6.07 5.20
N ARG A 31 1.45 7.35 5.62
CA ARG A 31 2.41 7.86 6.59
C ARG A 31 1.68 8.56 7.75
N PRO A 32 2.11 8.45 9.02
CA PRO A 32 1.41 9.09 10.14
C PRO A 32 1.22 10.60 9.95
N LYS A 33 0.00 11.11 10.19
CA LYS A 33 -0.30 12.56 10.14
C LYS A 33 0.36 13.34 11.25
N HIS A 34 0.48 12.72 12.42
CA HIS A 34 0.91 13.39 13.64
C HIS A 34 2.03 12.60 14.30
N VAL A 35 3.02 13.33 14.81
CA VAL A 35 4.11 12.75 15.60
C VAL A 35 3.52 12.07 16.82
N ARG A 36 3.99 10.85 17.12
CA ARG A 36 3.59 10.11 18.32
C ARG A 36 3.89 10.95 19.58
N VAL A 37 2.86 11.28 20.35
CA VAL A 37 3.01 11.98 21.63
C VAL A 37 2.81 11.04 22.83
N MET A 38 2.13 9.89 22.65
CA MET A 38 1.82 8.93 23.71
C MET A 38 2.44 7.56 23.46
N ALA A 39 2.87 6.90 24.55
CA ALA A 39 3.29 5.50 24.53
C ALA A 39 2.12 4.59 24.09
N GLY A 40 2.37 3.69 23.14
CA GLY A 40 1.34 2.82 22.54
C GLY A 40 0.62 3.41 21.31
N GLY A 41 1.07 4.54 20.77
CA GLY A 41 0.55 5.07 19.50
C GLY A 41 0.85 4.18 18.29
N LEU A 42 0.50 4.61 17.08
CA LEU A 42 0.68 3.83 15.84
C LEU A 42 2.18 3.66 15.46
N GLU A 43 2.69 2.42 15.36
CA GLU A 43 4.13 2.14 15.15
C GLU A 43 4.55 2.02 13.70
N GLY A 44 5.63 2.71 13.35
CA GLY A 44 6.22 2.68 12.02
C GLY A 44 5.98 3.98 11.25
N ASP A 45 6.83 4.20 10.23
CA ASP A 45 6.81 5.42 9.42
C ASP A 45 6.05 5.23 8.10
N THR A 46 5.69 3.99 7.76
CA THR A 46 5.10 3.61 6.47
C THR A 46 4.13 2.44 6.68
N PHE A 47 2.93 2.57 6.12
CA PHE A 47 1.85 1.60 6.21
C PHE A 47 1.33 1.30 4.81
N ILE A 48 1.20 0.01 4.50
CA ILE A 48 0.74 -0.49 3.19
C ILE A 48 -0.25 -1.62 3.42
N GLY A 49 -1.18 -1.79 2.48
CA GLY A 49 -2.16 -2.87 2.51
C GLY A 49 -3.09 -2.81 3.74
N PRO A 50 -3.43 -3.96 4.36
CA PRO A 50 -4.42 -4.03 5.43
C PRO A 50 -4.17 -3.08 6.61
N LYS A 51 -2.90 -2.88 7.00
CA LYS A 51 -2.55 -1.94 8.08
C LYS A 51 -2.85 -0.49 7.69
N ALA A 52 -2.61 -0.12 6.44
CA ALA A 52 -2.89 1.22 5.96
C ALA A 52 -4.40 1.49 5.89
N GLU A 53 -5.20 0.46 5.58
CA GLU A 53 -6.66 0.53 5.66
C GLU A 53 -7.16 0.64 7.10
N GLU A 54 -6.66 -0.20 8.01
CA GLU A 54 -7.00 -0.20 9.43
C GLU A 54 -6.78 1.18 10.07
N TYR A 55 -5.67 1.83 9.73
CA TYR A 55 -5.28 3.12 10.30
C TYR A 55 -5.53 4.31 9.37
N ARG A 56 -6.32 4.16 8.30
CA ARG A 56 -6.47 5.18 7.23
C ARG A 56 -6.76 6.59 7.74
N GLY A 57 -7.60 6.73 8.78
CA GLY A 57 -7.93 8.03 9.38
C GLY A 57 -6.73 8.79 9.96
N LEU A 58 -5.70 8.05 10.40
CA LEU A 58 -4.49 8.55 11.05
C LEU A 58 -3.33 8.80 10.05
N LEU A 59 -3.52 8.47 8.78
CA LEU A 59 -2.46 8.45 7.77
C LEU A 59 -2.68 9.51 6.68
N HIS A 60 -1.61 10.20 6.28
CA HIS A 60 -1.52 10.83 4.97
C HIS A 60 -1.34 9.72 3.92
N ILE A 61 -2.32 9.61 3.03
CA ILE A 61 -2.35 8.62 1.96
C ILE A 61 -1.76 9.22 0.70
N ALA A 62 -0.75 8.57 0.12
CA ALA A 62 -0.14 8.91 -1.15
C ALA A 62 -0.36 7.77 -2.16
N HIS A 63 -0.86 8.10 -3.35
CA HIS A 63 -1.01 7.15 -4.45
C HIS A 63 0.22 7.27 -5.35
N PRO A 64 1.08 6.24 -5.42
CA PRO A 64 2.31 6.33 -6.21
C PRO A 64 2.08 6.14 -7.72
N MET A 65 0.85 5.82 -8.12
CA MET A 65 0.46 5.62 -9.51
C MET A 65 -0.84 6.37 -9.81
N GLU A 66 -0.85 7.16 -10.86
CA GLU A 66 -2.03 7.86 -11.40
C GLU A 66 -2.23 7.49 -12.86
N HIS A 67 -3.47 7.20 -13.26
CA HIS A 67 -3.82 6.85 -14.65
C HIS A 67 -2.96 5.73 -15.30
N GLY A 68 -2.52 4.77 -14.49
CA GLY A 68 -1.68 3.64 -14.94
C GLY A 68 -0.19 3.96 -15.07
N ILE A 69 0.24 5.16 -14.67
CA ILE A 69 1.62 5.63 -14.75
C ILE A 69 2.17 5.79 -13.34
N VAL A 70 3.38 5.27 -13.11
CA VAL A 70 4.07 5.44 -11.82
C VAL A 70 4.63 6.87 -11.74
N GLU A 71 4.15 7.63 -10.75
CA GLU A 71 4.56 9.01 -10.48
C GLU A 71 5.57 9.09 -9.32
N ASP A 72 5.50 8.16 -8.34
CA ASP A 72 6.48 8.03 -7.26
C ASP A 72 7.06 6.62 -7.21
N TRP A 73 8.28 6.47 -7.71
CA TRP A 73 9.00 5.20 -7.72
C TRP A 73 9.43 4.75 -6.32
N ASN A 74 9.74 5.67 -5.40
CA ASN A 74 10.14 5.29 -4.04
C ASN A 74 8.97 4.66 -3.28
N ASP A 75 7.74 5.14 -3.55
CA ASP A 75 6.54 4.58 -2.94
C ASP A 75 6.07 3.31 -3.65
N MET A 76 6.23 3.18 -4.97
CA MET A 76 6.03 1.88 -5.65
C MET A 76 7.00 0.81 -5.15
N GLU A 77 8.28 1.14 -4.95
CA GLU A 77 9.28 0.19 -4.43
C GLU A 77 8.95 -0.32 -3.03
N LYS A 78 8.26 0.47 -2.20
CA LYS A 78 7.79 0.02 -0.89
C LYS A 78 6.60 -0.94 -0.98
N ILE A 79 5.81 -0.85 -2.05
CA ILE A 79 4.62 -1.67 -2.27
C ILE A 79 4.97 -3.07 -2.79
N TRP A 80 6.04 -3.17 -3.61
CA TRP A 80 6.56 -4.44 -4.12
C TRP A 80 7.34 -5.23 -3.05
#